data_AF-A0A3B9SR53-F1
#
_entry.id   AF-A0A3B9SR53-F1
#
_cell.length_a   1.000
_cell.length_b   1.000
_cell.length_c   1.000
_cell.angle_alpha   90.00
_cell.angle_beta   90.00
_cell.angle_gamma   90.00
#
_symmetry.space_group_name_H-M   'P 1'
#
loop_
_entity.id
_entity.type
_entity.pdbx_description
1 polymer ?
#
loop_
_entity_poly.entity_id
_entity_poly.type
_entity_poly.pdbx_seq_one_letter_code
_entity_poly.pdbx_strand_id
1 'polypeptide(L)'
;MRPLCAAPGVQDDDRRRGGEWKRKEKNALGERTELTHVDRRGRVRMVEVTEKPVTVREAVARGEVRMRPETLSLILENRIAKGEVLAVARTAGIMAAKETSRLIPLCHPLPLTGVEVRFLPDAGAGCLFIEARVRTAAQTGVEMEALTAVAVAALTVYDMCKAVDREMVIGNVRLVAKSGGRSGTFRREGEEDWSDAW
;
A
#
# COMPACT_ATOMS: atom_id res chain seq x y z
N MET A 1 6.61 -2.72 26.35
CA MET A 1 5.65 -2.71 25.24
C MET A 1 4.94 -1.37 25.25
N ARG A 2 5.28 -0.45 24.32
CA ARG A 2 4.60 0.86 24.20
C ARG A 2 3.51 0.73 23.13
N PRO A 3 2.31 1.30 23.34
CA PRO A 3 1.23 1.22 22.36
C PRO A 3 1.56 2.07 21.11
N LEU A 4 1.30 1.50 19.94
CA LEU A 4 1.63 2.02 18.60
C LEU A 4 0.63 3.06 18.05
N CYS A 5 -0.31 3.56 18.85
CA CYS A 5 -1.37 4.47 18.39
C CYS A 5 -1.45 5.74 19.22
N ALA A 6 -0.99 6.85 18.65
CA ALA A 6 -1.42 8.20 19.04
C ALA A 6 -1.76 8.97 17.76
N ALA A 7 -2.98 9.53 17.68
CA ALA A 7 -3.44 10.35 16.56
C ALA A 7 -3.15 11.84 16.82
N PRO A 8 -2.74 12.65 15.83
CA PRO A 8 -2.67 14.10 15.99
C PRO A 8 -4.01 14.76 15.69
N GLY A 9 -4.35 15.76 16.52
CA GLY A 9 -5.59 16.54 16.43
C GLY A 9 -5.66 17.43 15.20
N VAL A 10 -6.88 17.59 14.69
CA VAL A 10 -7.22 18.48 13.58
C VAL A 10 -7.55 19.85 14.13
N GLN A 11 -6.91 20.89 13.61
CA GLN A 11 -7.41 22.25 13.67
C GLN A 11 -7.61 22.74 12.23
N ASP A 12 -8.86 23.00 11.89
CA ASP A 12 -9.28 23.77 10.73
C ASP A 12 -8.91 25.24 10.95
N ASP A 13 -8.30 25.91 9.97
CA ASP A 13 -8.80 27.22 9.55
C ASP A 13 -8.35 27.66 8.15
N ASP A 14 -9.31 28.36 7.54
CA ASP A 14 -9.22 29.48 6.62
C ASP A 14 -9.08 29.31 5.08
N ARG A 15 -9.99 30.05 4.45
CA ARG A 15 -10.33 30.09 3.03
C ARG A 15 -9.47 31.14 2.30
N ARG A 16 -9.52 31.04 0.96
CA ARG A 16 -9.24 32.07 -0.06
C ARG A 16 -7.77 32.39 -0.33
N ARG A 17 -7.31 32.03 -1.54
CA ARG A 17 -6.91 32.96 -2.62
C ARG A 17 -6.48 32.16 -3.85
N GLY A 18 -7.09 32.46 -5.00
CA GLY A 18 -6.56 32.07 -6.30
C GLY A 18 -5.22 32.74 -6.54
N GLY A 19 -4.28 32.00 -7.13
CA GLY A 19 -2.95 32.45 -7.50
C GLY A 19 -2.22 31.34 -8.26
N GLU A 20 -1.58 31.70 -9.37
CA GLU A 20 -0.89 30.81 -10.31
C GLU A 20 0.06 29.81 -9.62
N TRP A 21 -0.13 28.52 -9.90
CA TRP A 21 0.77 27.47 -9.41
C TRP A 21 2.01 27.37 -10.31
N LYS A 22 3.02 28.20 -10.02
CA LYS A 22 4.41 27.92 -10.39
C LYS A 22 5.27 27.90 -9.14
N ARG A 23 5.31 26.77 -8.45
CA ARG A 23 6.31 26.51 -7.42
C ARG A 23 7.24 25.40 -7.89
N LYS A 24 8.40 25.80 -8.40
CA LYS A 24 9.54 24.92 -8.68
C LYS A 24 10.34 24.80 -7.39
N GLU A 25 10.25 23.67 -6.71
CA GLU A 25 11.11 23.40 -5.55
C GLU A 25 12.38 22.66 -5.99
N LYS A 26 13.53 23.22 -5.62
CA LYS A 26 14.86 22.61 -5.77
C LYS A 26 15.09 21.66 -4.59
N ASN A 27 15.58 20.45 -4.85
CA ASN A 27 16.06 19.58 -3.77
C ASN A 27 17.43 20.06 -3.25
N ALA A 28 17.83 19.57 -2.08
CA ALA A 28 19.05 19.95 -1.36
C ALA A 28 20.38 19.59 -2.09
N LEU A 29 20.32 18.97 -3.27
CA LEU A 29 21.47 18.54 -4.07
C LEU A 29 21.55 19.22 -5.44
N GLY A 30 20.66 20.18 -5.76
CA GLY A 30 20.75 20.97 -6.99
C GLY A 30 20.43 20.21 -8.28
N GLU A 31 19.94 18.97 -8.21
CA GLU A 31 19.55 18.18 -9.38
C GLU A 31 18.08 18.44 -9.76
N ARG A 32 17.85 18.67 -11.05
CA ARG A 32 16.50 18.78 -11.62
C ARG A 32 15.81 17.41 -11.56
N THR A 33 14.89 17.22 -10.63
CA THR A 33 13.92 16.13 -10.68
C THR A 33 12.88 16.47 -11.75
N GLU A 34 13.14 16.09 -13.00
CA GLU A 34 12.10 16.12 -14.03
C GLU A 34 10.95 15.20 -13.59
N LEU A 35 9.73 15.73 -13.56
CA LEU A 35 8.51 14.95 -13.34
C LEU A 35 8.41 13.92 -14.47
N THR A 36 8.72 12.66 -14.17
CA THR A 36 8.87 11.63 -15.20
C THR A 36 7.56 11.29 -15.92
N HIS A 37 6.41 11.48 -15.26
CA HIS A 37 5.07 11.16 -15.79
C HIS A 37 4.41 12.29 -16.59
N VAL A 38 5.09 13.41 -16.78
CA VAL A 38 4.54 14.60 -17.45
C VAL A 38 5.49 15.01 -18.57
N ASP A 39 4.97 15.18 -19.79
CA ASP A 39 5.76 15.68 -20.91
C ASP A 39 6.05 17.19 -20.78
N ARG A 40 6.89 17.72 -21.68
CA ARG A 40 7.26 19.14 -21.69
C ARG A 40 6.07 20.09 -21.90
N ARG A 41 4.89 19.57 -22.24
CA ARG A 41 3.63 20.30 -22.45
C ARG A 41 2.61 20.07 -21.34
N GLY A 42 2.96 19.36 -20.26
CA GLY A 42 2.06 19.09 -19.14
C GLY A 42 1.16 17.85 -19.33
N ARG A 43 1.37 17.04 -20.39
CA ARG A 43 0.53 15.87 -20.65
C ARG A 43 1.07 14.63 -19.96
N VAL A 44 0.14 13.85 -19.43
CA VAL A 44 0.43 12.60 -18.73
C VAL A 44 0.95 11.56 -19.73
N ARG A 45 2.05 10.88 -19.39
CA ARG A 45 2.59 9.76 -20.17
C ARG A 45 3.16 8.66 -19.29
N MET A 46 3.07 7.42 -19.75
CA MET A 46 3.83 6.32 -19.20
C MET A 46 5.32 6.50 -19.54
N VAL A 47 6.20 6.24 -18.58
CA VAL A 47 7.65 6.42 -18.74
C VAL A 47 8.21 5.27 -19.58
N GLU A 48 8.97 5.56 -20.64
CA GLU A 48 9.72 4.53 -21.36
C GLU A 48 10.82 3.93 -20.48
N VAL A 49 10.90 2.60 -20.43
CA VAL A 49 11.86 1.87 -19.59
C VAL A 49 12.77 0.91 -20.37
N THR A 50 12.69 0.93 -21.70
CA THR A 50 13.38 0.00 -22.61
C THR A 50 14.89 -0.09 -22.35
N GLU A 51 15.56 1.05 -22.17
CA GLU A 51 17.01 1.12 -21.96
C GLU A 51 17.45 0.77 -20.52
N LYS A 52 16.51 0.59 -19.59
CA LYS A 52 16.84 0.19 -18.23
C LYS A 52 17.14 -1.32 -18.20
N PRO A 53 18.11 -1.79 -17.41
CA PRO A 53 18.35 -3.22 -17.26
C PRO A 53 17.21 -3.88 -16.47
N VAL A 54 16.95 -5.15 -16.80
CA VAL A 54 16.11 -6.04 -15.98
C VAL A 54 16.89 -6.40 -14.71
N THR A 55 16.25 -6.22 -13.55
CA THR A 55 16.83 -6.60 -12.25
C THR A 55 15.75 -7.25 -11.38
N VAL A 56 16.16 -8.10 -10.43
CA VAL A 56 15.25 -8.57 -9.37
C VAL A 56 14.82 -7.38 -8.53
N ARG A 57 13.52 -7.31 -8.26
CA ARG A 57 12.88 -6.21 -7.51
C ARG A 57 11.88 -6.78 -6.53
N GLU A 58 11.82 -6.16 -5.36
CA GLU A 58 10.88 -6.49 -4.30
C GLU A 58 10.28 -5.20 -3.75
N ALA A 59 9.00 -5.24 -3.40
CA ALA A 59 8.35 -4.20 -2.61
C ALA A 59 7.51 -4.84 -1.50
N VAL A 60 7.52 -4.20 -0.33
CA VAL A 60 6.70 -4.54 0.83
C VAL A 60 5.85 -3.33 1.17
N ALA A 61 4.54 -3.52 1.24
CA ALA A 61 3.60 -2.51 1.70
C ALA A 61 2.81 -3.02 2.90
N ARG A 62 2.36 -2.09 3.75
CA ARG A 62 1.50 -2.39 4.89
C ARG A 62 0.30 -1.46 4.94
N GLY A 63 -0.74 -1.90 5.61
CA GLY A 63 -1.94 -1.14 5.92
C GLY A 63 -2.65 -1.75 7.11
N GLU A 64 -3.78 -1.17 7.50
CA GLU A 64 -4.55 -1.66 8.63
C GLU A 64 -6.06 -1.44 8.44
N VAL A 65 -6.83 -2.30 9.10
CA VAL A 65 -8.28 -2.14 9.27
C VAL A 65 -8.57 -2.07 10.76
N ARG A 66 -8.95 -0.88 11.24
CA ARG A 66 -9.45 -0.69 12.60
C ARG A 66 -10.94 -1.04 12.64
N MET A 67 -11.34 -1.75 13.67
CA MET A 67 -12.71 -2.23 13.90
C MET A 67 -12.96 -2.38 15.40
N ARG A 68 -14.17 -2.75 15.80
CA ARG A 68 -14.41 -3.13 17.19
C ARG A 68 -13.68 -4.44 17.53
N PRO A 69 -13.13 -4.61 18.74
CA PRO A 69 -12.49 -5.86 19.16
C PRO A 69 -13.37 -7.09 18.92
N GLU A 70 -14.68 -6.98 19.14
CA GLU A 70 -15.64 -8.06 18.92
C GLU A 70 -15.71 -8.48 17.45
N THR A 71 -15.62 -7.52 16.52
CA THR A 71 -15.59 -7.78 15.07
C THR A 71 -14.33 -8.58 14.72
N LEU A 72 -13.18 -8.20 15.29
CA LEU A 72 -11.92 -8.90 15.06
C LEU A 72 -11.96 -10.33 15.65
N SER A 73 -12.53 -10.51 16.84
CA SER A 73 -12.73 -11.86 17.42
C SER A 73 -13.58 -12.75 16.51
N LEU A 74 -14.67 -12.22 15.95
CA LEU A 74 -15.50 -12.97 15.00
C LEU A 74 -14.74 -13.37 13.73
N ILE A 75 -13.84 -12.52 13.24
CA ILE A 75 -12.95 -12.83 12.11
C ILE A 75 -12.02 -13.99 12.47
N LEU A 76 -11.32 -13.91 13.61
CA LEU A 76 -10.33 -14.90 14.03
C LEU A 76 -10.95 -16.27 14.34
N GLU A 77 -12.19 -16.28 14.82
CA GLU A 77 -12.94 -17.50 15.11
C GLU A 77 -13.73 -18.03 13.91
N ASN A 78 -13.60 -17.40 12.73
CA ASN A 78 -14.34 -17.75 11.51
C ASN A 78 -15.87 -17.77 11.69
N ARG A 79 -16.41 -16.85 12.49
CA ARG A 79 -17.86 -16.72 12.78
C ARG A 79 -18.58 -15.66 11.95
N ILE A 80 -17.92 -15.09 10.95
CA ILE A 80 -18.55 -14.18 9.99
C ILE A 80 -19.41 -14.98 9.00
N ALA A 81 -20.69 -14.61 8.85
CA ALA A 81 -21.66 -15.35 8.04
C ALA A 81 -21.26 -15.53 6.56
N LYS A 82 -20.39 -14.66 6.03
CA LYS A 82 -19.88 -14.72 4.65
C LYS A 82 -18.74 -15.72 4.45
N GLY A 83 -18.25 -16.37 5.51
CA GLY A 83 -17.17 -17.35 5.46
C GLY A 83 -15.83 -16.83 5.98
N GLU A 84 -14.74 -17.51 5.59
CA GLU A 84 -13.39 -17.26 6.08
C GLU A 84 -12.81 -15.95 5.52
N VAL A 85 -12.90 -14.87 6.32
CA VAL A 85 -12.54 -13.52 5.90
C VAL A 85 -11.08 -13.40 5.46
N LEU A 86 -10.15 -13.95 6.23
CA LEU A 86 -8.71 -13.79 5.96
C LEU A 86 -8.28 -14.53 4.69
N ALA A 87 -8.86 -15.71 4.40
CA ALA A 87 -8.59 -16.44 3.16
C ALA A 87 -9.10 -15.69 1.92
N VAL A 88 -10.32 -15.15 1.99
CA VAL A 88 -10.91 -14.36 0.90
C VAL A 88 -10.12 -13.07 0.68
N ALA A 89 -9.78 -12.35 1.75
CA ALA A 89 -8.99 -11.12 1.68
C ALA A 89 -7.57 -11.36 1.13
N ARG A 90 -6.92 -12.48 1.51
CA ARG A 90 -5.62 -12.90 0.97
C ARG A 90 -5.69 -13.09 -0.54
N THR A 91 -6.69 -13.84 -0.99
CA THR A 91 -6.90 -14.14 -2.41
C THR A 91 -7.16 -12.85 -3.19
N ALA A 92 -8.01 -11.96 -2.66
CA ALA A 92 -8.30 -10.68 -3.28
C ALA A 92 -7.05 -9.79 -3.39
N GLY A 93 -6.21 -9.73 -2.37
CA GLY A 93 -4.92 -9.02 -2.43
C GLY A 93 -3.97 -9.59 -3.48
N ILE A 94 -3.86 -10.92 -3.58
CA ILE A 94 -3.04 -11.59 -4.61
C ILE A 94 -3.57 -11.29 -6.01
N MET A 95 -4.88 -11.31 -6.21
CA MET A 95 -5.50 -10.95 -7.49
C MET A 95 -5.25 -9.48 -7.83
N ALA A 96 -5.41 -8.58 -6.86
CA ALA A 96 -5.23 -7.15 -7.06
C ALA A 96 -3.80 -6.77 -7.45
N ALA A 97 -2.78 -7.42 -6.89
CA ALA A 97 -1.40 -7.24 -7.34
C ALA A 97 -1.27 -7.49 -8.86
N LYS A 98 -1.85 -8.57 -9.36
CA LYS A 98 -1.79 -8.94 -10.79
C LYS A 98 -2.58 -7.97 -11.68
N GLU A 99 -3.65 -7.38 -11.17
CA GLU A 99 -4.49 -6.44 -11.92
C GLU A 99 -4.04 -4.97 -11.78
N THR A 100 -2.93 -4.69 -11.10
CA THR A 100 -2.51 -3.31 -10.75
C THR A 100 -2.39 -2.40 -11.96
N SER A 101 -1.78 -2.87 -13.05
CA SER A 101 -1.63 -2.09 -14.30
C SER A 101 -2.95 -1.77 -15.01
N ARG A 102 -4.06 -2.47 -14.68
CA ARG A 102 -5.40 -2.15 -15.18
C ARG A 102 -6.11 -1.10 -14.32
N LEU A 103 -5.70 -0.97 -13.06
CA LEU A 103 -6.28 -0.03 -12.10
C LEU A 103 -5.53 1.31 -12.09
N ILE A 104 -4.20 1.28 -12.20
CA ILE A 104 -3.33 2.45 -12.14
C ILE A 104 -2.87 2.82 -13.56
N PRO A 105 -3.38 3.92 -14.16
CA PRO A 105 -3.29 4.15 -15.62
C PRO A 105 -1.90 4.18 -16.24
N LEU A 106 -0.85 4.49 -15.47
CA LEU A 106 0.52 4.64 -15.97
C LEU A 106 1.48 3.57 -15.45
N CYS A 107 0.96 2.57 -14.73
CA CYS A 107 1.76 1.41 -14.35
C CYS A 107 2.04 0.55 -15.58
N HIS A 108 3.30 0.14 -15.74
CA HIS A 108 3.65 -0.87 -16.72
C HIS A 108 3.01 -2.20 -16.34
N PRO A 109 2.57 -3.01 -17.33
CA PRO A 109 2.27 -4.41 -17.07
C PRO A 109 3.57 -5.15 -16.72
N LEU A 110 3.58 -5.88 -15.60
CA LEU A 110 4.77 -6.59 -15.11
C LEU A 110 4.48 -8.08 -14.88
N PRO A 111 5.40 -8.98 -15.28
CA PRO A 111 5.31 -10.39 -14.92
C PRO A 111 5.73 -10.55 -13.44
N LEU A 112 4.75 -10.68 -12.55
CA LEU A 112 5.02 -10.90 -11.13
C LEU A 112 5.52 -12.33 -10.91
N THR A 113 6.62 -12.47 -10.18
CA THR A 113 7.23 -13.77 -9.86
C THR A 113 6.84 -14.29 -8.48
N GLY A 114 6.31 -13.42 -7.61
CA GLY A 114 5.77 -13.81 -6.32
C GLY A 114 4.90 -12.70 -5.72
N VAL A 115 3.80 -13.11 -5.09
CA VAL A 115 2.91 -12.22 -4.33
C VAL A 115 2.53 -12.95 -3.05
N GLU A 116 2.78 -12.31 -1.92
CA GLU A 116 2.44 -12.80 -0.60
C GLU A 116 1.63 -11.73 0.13
N VAL A 117 0.54 -12.13 0.78
CA VAL A 117 -0.29 -11.25 1.61
C VAL A 117 -0.43 -11.91 2.98
N ARG A 118 -0.11 -11.18 4.05
CA ARG A 118 -0.12 -11.63 5.45
C ARG A 118 -1.01 -10.71 6.28
N PHE A 119 -1.50 -11.25 7.40
CA PHE A 119 -2.32 -10.54 8.37
C PHE A 119 -1.72 -10.70 9.76
N LEU A 120 -1.73 -9.63 10.55
CA LEU A 120 -1.33 -9.64 11.94
C LEU A 120 -2.44 -8.99 12.77
N PRO A 121 -3.16 -9.74 13.61
CA PRO A 121 -4.21 -9.18 14.45
C PRO A 121 -3.66 -8.59 15.76
N ASP A 122 -4.19 -7.44 16.15
CA ASP A 122 -4.12 -6.88 17.50
C ASP A 122 -5.52 -6.91 18.10
N ALA A 123 -5.83 -8.02 18.79
CA ALA A 123 -7.15 -8.28 19.38
C ALA A 123 -7.51 -7.24 20.45
N GLY A 124 -6.51 -6.75 21.20
CA GLY A 124 -6.73 -5.75 22.26
C GLY A 124 -7.11 -4.39 21.69
N ALA A 125 -6.47 -3.98 20.59
CA ALA A 125 -6.74 -2.70 19.93
C ALA A 125 -7.86 -2.75 18.88
N GLY A 126 -8.39 -3.93 18.54
CA GLY A 126 -9.35 -4.10 17.45
C GLY A 126 -8.75 -3.72 16.09
N CYS A 127 -7.49 -4.07 15.84
CA CYS A 127 -6.79 -3.69 14.62
C CYS A 127 -6.30 -4.92 13.87
N LEU A 128 -6.61 -5.01 12.58
CA LEU A 128 -6.04 -6.03 11.69
C LEU A 128 -5.00 -5.38 10.78
N PHE A 129 -3.73 -5.66 11.01
CA PHE A 129 -2.66 -5.23 10.12
C PHE A 129 -2.56 -6.15 8.91
N ILE A 130 -2.21 -5.58 7.76
CA ILE A 130 -2.05 -6.28 6.48
C ILE A 130 -0.67 -5.95 5.93
N GLU A 131 0.07 -6.96 5.50
CA GLU A 131 1.33 -6.80 4.76
C GLU A 131 1.21 -7.49 3.40
N ALA A 132 1.67 -6.84 2.34
CA ALA A 132 1.86 -7.48 1.05
C ALA A 132 3.32 -7.35 0.60
N ARG A 133 3.90 -8.46 0.16
CA ARG A 133 5.23 -8.54 -0.44
C ARG A 133 5.12 -9.01 -1.87
N VAL A 134 5.65 -8.22 -2.81
CA VAL A 134 5.59 -8.50 -4.24
C VAL A 134 7.00 -8.53 -4.83
N ARG A 135 7.25 -9.49 -5.72
CA ARG A 135 8.53 -9.69 -6.41
C ARG A 135 8.36 -9.78 -7.91
N THR A 136 9.36 -9.30 -8.64
CA THR A 136 9.46 -9.43 -10.09
C THR A 136 10.93 -9.42 -10.55
N ALA A 137 11.16 -9.77 -11.82
CA ALA A 137 12.38 -9.42 -12.54
C ALA A 137 12.00 -8.51 -13.72
N ALA A 138 12.21 -7.20 -13.57
CA ALA A 138 11.74 -6.21 -14.54
C ALA A 138 12.58 -4.92 -14.55
N GLN A 139 12.23 -3.99 -15.44
CA GLN A 139 12.89 -2.70 -15.66
C GLN A 139 12.40 -1.59 -14.70
N THR A 140 11.26 -1.81 -14.06
CA THR A 140 10.63 -0.89 -13.10
C THR A 140 10.18 -1.64 -11.83
N GLY A 141 9.99 -0.90 -10.74
CA GLY A 141 9.63 -1.43 -9.43
C GLY A 141 8.20 -1.95 -9.35
N VAL A 142 7.90 -2.61 -8.22
CA VAL A 142 6.58 -3.21 -7.91
C VAL A 142 5.92 -2.58 -6.68
N GLU A 143 6.26 -1.32 -6.40
CA GLU A 143 5.69 -0.58 -5.27
C GLU A 143 4.16 -0.50 -5.35
N MET A 144 3.63 -0.28 -6.56
CA MET A 144 2.20 -0.13 -6.80
C MET A 144 1.45 -1.45 -6.64
N GLU A 145 2.05 -2.56 -7.03
CA GLU A 145 1.47 -3.90 -6.86
C GLU A 145 1.33 -4.27 -5.38
N ALA A 146 2.36 -3.96 -4.57
CA ALA A 146 2.30 -4.19 -3.13
C ALA A 146 1.24 -3.31 -2.46
N LEU A 147 1.20 -2.01 -2.80
CA LEU A 147 0.20 -1.07 -2.26
C LEU A 147 -1.23 -1.46 -2.65
N THR A 148 -1.44 -1.85 -3.90
CA THR A 148 -2.74 -2.26 -4.43
C THR A 148 -3.21 -3.56 -3.77
N ALA A 149 -2.32 -4.52 -3.55
CA ALA A 149 -2.62 -5.75 -2.82
C ALA A 149 -3.13 -5.48 -1.40
N VAL A 150 -2.45 -4.62 -0.64
CA VAL A 150 -2.88 -4.21 0.70
C VAL A 150 -4.25 -3.52 0.66
N ALA A 151 -4.42 -2.55 -0.24
CA ALA A 151 -5.65 -1.77 -0.33
C ALA A 151 -6.87 -2.66 -0.63
N VAL A 152 -6.75 -3.58 -1.59
CA VAL A 152 -7.86 -4.46 -1.96
C VAL A 152 -8.09 -5.56 -0.92
N ALA A 153 -7.05 -6.08 -0.27
CA ALA A 153 -7.23 -6.98 0.88
C ALA A 153 -8.02 -6.27 2.00
N ALA A 154 -7.69 -5.02 2.32
CA ALA A 154 -8.41 -4.22 3.31
C ALA A 154 -9.88 -3.96 2.91
N LEU A 155 -10.13 -3.59 1.65
CA LEU A 155 -11.49 -3.42 1.13
C LEU A 155 -12.30 -4.72 1.19
N THR A 156 -11.64 -5.86 1.01
CA THR A 156 -12.28 -7.18 1.10
C THR A 156 -12.63 -7.54 2.53
N VAL A 157 -11.75 -7.26 3.51
CA VAL A 157 -12.09 -7.38 4.94
C VAL A 157 -13.30 -6.51 5.26
N TYR A 158 -13.32 -5.27 4.77
CA TYR A 158 -14.47 -4.39 4.96
C TYR A 158 -15.75 -4.98 4.37
N ASP A 159 -15.73 -5.43 3.11
CA ASP A 159 -16.91 -6.02 2.46
C ASP A 159 -17.48 -7.21 3.24
N MET A 160 -16.58 -8.07 3.72
CA MET A 160 -16.93 -9.29 4.45
C MET A 160 -17.54 -9.00 5.82
N CYS A 161 -17.14 -7.91 6.47
CA CYS A 161 -17.53 -7.61 7.86
C CYS A 161 -18.52 -6.45 8.02
N LYS A 162 -18.81 -5.65 6.97
CA LYS A 162 -19.67 -4.45 7.05
C LYS A 162 -21.10 -4.69 7.56
N ALA A 163 -21.57 -5.93 7.56
CA ALA A 163 -22.88 -6.29 8.13
C ALA A 163 -22.85 -6.28 9.67
N VAL A 164 -21.69 -6.64 10.25
CA VAL A 164 -21.46 -6.68 11.70
C VAL A 164 -20.98 -5.31 12.18
N ASP A 165 -20.08 -4.67 11.43
CA ASP A 165 -19.40 -3.44 11.82
C ASP A 165 -19.25 -2.49 10.63
N ARG A 166 -20.00 -1.39 10.61
CA ARG A 166 -19.95 -0.40 9.52
C ARG A 166 -18.93 0.71 9.75
N GLU A 167 -18.46 0.85 10.98
CA GLU A 167 -17.57 1.94 11.40
C GLU A 167 -16.09 1.60 11.22
N MET A 168 -15.79 0.43 10.62
CA MET A 168 -14.42 0.03 10.31
C MET A 168 -13.70 1.10 9.48
N VAL A 169 -12.43 1.33 9.78
CA VAL A 169 -11.58 2.31 9.09
C VAL A 169 -10.40 1.60 8.45
N ILE A 170 -10.31 1.71 7.12
CA ILE A 170 -9.12 1.32 6.37
C ILE A 170 -8.14 2.49 6.38
N GLY A 171 -6.89 2.23 6.76
CA GLY A 171 -5.91 3.30 6.86
C GLY A 171 -4.48 2.82 6.71
N ASN A 172 -3.57 3.79 6.82
CA ASN A 172 -2.14 3.57 6.94
C ASN A 172 -1.53 2.72 5.79
N VAL A 173 -2.14 2.74 4.60
CA VAL A 173 -1.64 2.02 3.41
C VAL A 173 -0.38 2.73 2.90
N ARG A 174 0.77 2.07 3.01
CA ARG A 174 2.08 2.67 2.77
C ARG A 174 3.14 1.66 2.37
N LEU A 175 4.13 2.10 1.60
CA LEU A 175 5.31 1.33 1.27
C LEU A 175 6.24 1.27 2.49
N VAL A 176 6.66 0.07 2.89
CA VAL A 176 7.55 -0.20 4.03
C VAL A 176 8.98 -0.45 3.57
N ALA A 177 9.15 -1.24 2.52
CA ALA A 177 10.47 -1.52 1.95
C ALA A 177 10.38 -1.69 0.44
N LYS A 178 11.47 -1.40 -0.25
CA LYS A 178 11.69 -1.87 -1.61
C LYS A 178 13.17 -2.09 -1.89
N SER A 179 13.47 -2.94 -2.86
CA SER A 179 14.83 -3.20 -3.32
C SER A 179 14.88 -3.41 -4.84
N GLY A 180 16.07 -3.27 -5.40
CA GLY A 180 16.32 -3.44 -6.83
C GLY A 180 16.17 -2.16 -7.66
N GLY A 181 16.81 -2.15 -8.83
CA GLY A 181 16.89 -0.99 -9.71
C GLY A 181 17.80 0.13 -9.22
N ARG A 182 17.87 1.20 -10.01
CA ARG A 182 18.81 2.32 -9.82
C ARG A 182 18.62 3.08 -8.50
N SER A 183 17.38 3.15 -7.98
CA SER A 183 17.10 3.85 -6.72
C SER A 183 17.60 3.12 -5.48
N GLY A 184 18.13 1.90 -5.62
CA GLY A 184 18.61 1.09 -4.52
C GLY A 184 17.49 0.66 -3.56
N THR A 185 17.90 0.35 -2.33
CA THR A 185 17.00 -0.10 -1.27
C THR A 185 16.41 1.07 -0.52
N PHE A 186 15.10 1.03 -0.31
CA PHE A 186 14.40 1.91 0.62
C PHE A 186 13.84 1.06 1.76
N ARG A 187 13.95 1.58 2.98
CA ARG A 187 13.22 1.13 4.16
C ARG A 187 12.64 2.36 4.84
N ARG A 188 11.36 2.30 5.18
CA ARG A 188 10.69 3.36 5.93
C ARG A 188 11.21 3.34 7.37
N GLU A 189 11.64 4.50 7.85
CA GLU A 189 12.05 4.67 9.25
C GLU A 189 10.89 4.37 10.20
N GLY A 190 11.18 3.70 11.32
CA GLY A 190 10.19 3.36 12.34
C GLY A 190 9.31 2.15 12.03
N GLU A 191 9.49 1.49 10.88
CA GLU A 191 8.85 0.20 10.61
C GLU A 191 9.67 -0.93 11.24
N GLU A 192 9.04 -1.74 12.09
CA GLU A 192 9.62 -2.98 12.59
C GLU A 192 9.46 -4.08 11.55
N ASP A 193 10.47 -4.94 11.39
CA ASP A 193 10.31 -6.15 10.60
C ASP A 193 9.27 -7.03 11.32
N TRP A 194 8.24 -7.45 10.59
CA TRP A 194 7.41 -8.56 11.05
C TRP A 194 8.30 -9.80 10.90
N SER A 195 9.11 -10.08 11.92
CA SER A 195 9.87 -11.32 11.97
C SER A 195 8.90 -12.50 11.89
N ASP A 196 9.41 -13.68 11.55
CA ASP A 196 8.64 -14.93 11.49
C ASP A 196 8.15 -15.40 12.89
N ALA A 197 7.63 -14.48 13.71
CA ALA A 197 6.73 -14.75 14.82
C ALA A 197 5.36 -15.12 14.22
N TRP A 198 5.32 -16.36 13.77
CA TRP A 198 4.12 -17.12 13.42
C TRP A 198 3.55 -17.79 14.68
#